data_AF-A0A519LRE5-F1
#
_entry.id   AF-A0A519LRE5-F1
#
_cell.length_a   1.000
_cell.length_b   1.000
_cell.length_c   1.000
_cell.angle_alpha   90.00
_cell.angle_beta   90.00
_cell.angle_gamma   90.00
#
_symmetry.space_group_name_H-M   'P 1'
#
loop_
_entity.id
_entity.type
_entity.pdbx_description
1 polymer ?
#
loop_
_entity_poly.entity_id
_entity_poly.type
_entity_poly.pdbx_seq_one_letter_code
_entity_poly.pdbx_strand_id
1 'polypeptide(L)'
;MPLQRIAKSGELLRSSPRAADAAAGIKNLQQLIQLRWMAVIGQIFTIEVAHHSLRLSIPLVPMLLVVACLAVFNVVSLLRLRMGVQVRNVEVFLALLVDVAVLTTQLYLSGGTSNPFVFLYLLQIALGAILLRGAYIWTMVAITAVCFGALATYHLPLELPQDLHQGLSSLYVIGLLVCFVLNAILVVVFITRINLNLRERDARLAAARRRRVEEEHIVRMGLLASGAAHELGTPLSTLAVILGDWQHDAELMADPVLREDIDEMRTQVQRCKGIVSGILLSAGEARGEHSEQTTVCKFVDALAEEWRTTRSIPAFSYRNDFGDDTPMVSDTTLKQMVFNVLDNARDASPQWVELLITRD
;
A
#
# COMPACT_ATOMS: atom_id res chain seq x y z
N MET A 1 -14.87 26.77 -13.46
CA MET A 1 -13.46 26.36 -13.21
C MET A 1 -13.33 25.33 -12.07
N PRO A 2 -13.95 24.12 -12.10
CA PRO A 2 -13.89 23.16 -10.99
C PRO A 2 -13.17 21.83 -11.31
N LEU A 3 -12.71 21.62 -12.54
CA LEU A 3 -12.16 20.33 -13.00
C LEU A 3 -10.73 20.04 -12.52
N GLN A 4 -10.02 21.03 -11.96
CA GLN A 4 -8.67 20.83 -11.39
C GLN A 4 -8.66 20.30 -9.95
N ARG A 5 -9.81 20.24 -9.26
CA ARG A 5 -9.87 19.71 -7.88
C ARG A 5 -10.08 18.20 -7.81
N ILE A 6 -10.71 17.59 -8.82
CA ILE A 6 -10.99 16.14 -8.82
C ILE A 6 -9.77 15.34 -9.30
N ALA A 7 -8.94 15.92 -10.19
CA ALA A 7 -7.64 15.35 -10.55
C ALA A 7 -6.64 15.31 -9.38
N LYS A 8 -6.77 16.19 -8.38
CA LYS A 8 -5.95 16.18 -7.16
C LYS A 8 -6.37 15.11 -6.14
N SER A 9 -7.58 14.58 -6.24
CA SER A 9 -8.06 13.52 -5.33
C SER A 9 -7.70 12.11 -5.80
N GLY A 10 -7.49 11.90 -7.11
CA GLY A 10 -6.97 10.66 -7.68
C GLY A 10 -5.46 10.45 -7.47
N GLU A 11 -4.70 11.53 -7.20
CA GLU A 11 -3.27 11.44 -6.85
C GLU A 11 -3.02 11.05 -5.37
N LEU A 12 -4.04 11.10 -4.51
CA LEU A 12 -3.90 10.79 -3.08
C LEU A 12 -3.85 9.28 -2.75
N LEU A 13 -4.05 8.41 -3.75
CA LEU A 13 -3.94 6.94 -3.59
C LEU A 13 -2.65 6.34 -4.17
N ARG A 14 -1.76 7.17 -4.74
CA ARG A 14 -0.37 6.75 -4.94
C ARG A 14 0.35 7.08 -3.65
N SER A 15 0.53 6.08 -2.79
CA SER A 15 1.58 6.12 -1.76
C SER A 15 2.91 6.35 -2.49
N SER A 16 3.27 7.61 -2.71
CA SER A 16 4.50 7.95 -3.42
C SER A 16 5.64 7.27 -2.66
N PRO A 17 6.57 6.56 -3.32
CA PRO A 17 7.69 5.92 -2.63
C PRO A 17 8.44 6.90 -1.72
N ARG A 18 8.42 8.21 -2.06
CA ARG A 18 8.93 9.30 -1.21
C ARG A 18 8.16 9.50 0.10
N ALA A 19 6.83 9.37 0.10
CA ALA A 19 6.00 9.48 1.30
C ALA A 19 6.17 8.26 2.22
N ALA A 20 6.27 7.06 1.63
CA ALA A 20 6.56 5.82 2.37
C ALA A 20 7.98 5.85 2.97
N ASP A 21 8.99 6.31 2.22
CA ASP A 21 10.36 6.47 2.69
C ASP A 21 10.46 7.54 3.79
N ALA A 22 9.72 8.66 3.68
CA ALA A 22 9.67 9.70 4.71
C ALA A 22 9.03 9.19 6.01
N ALA A 23 7.91 8.47 5.92
CA ALA A 23 7.26 7.87 7.08
C ALA A 23 8.16 6.81 7.77
N ALA A 24 8.88 6.01 6.97
CA ALA A 24 9.87 5.07 7.49
C ALA A 24 11.05 5.80 8.19
N GLY A 25 11.55 6.88 7.61
CA GLY A 25 12.62 7.70 8.18
C GLY A 25 12.26 8.31 9.54
N ILE A 26 11.03 8.85 9.67
CA ILE A 26 10.51 9.39 10.94
C ILE A 26 10.43 8.29 12.00
N LYS A 27 9.88 7.12 11.66
CA LYS A 27 9.78 5.99 12.59
C LYS A 27 11.17 5.51 13.03
N ASN A 28 12.14 5.41 12.12
CA ASN A 28 13.51 5.02 12.44
C ASN A 28 14.19 6.04 13.37
N LEU A 29 14.03 7.34 13.12
CA LEU A 29 14.59 8.39 13.97
C LEU A 29 13.96 8.39 15.37
N GLN A 30 12.65 8.18 15.48
CA GLN A 30 11.97 8.07 16.78
C GLN A 30 12.54 6.91 17.62
N GLN A 31 12.85 5.78 16.98
CA GLN A 31 13.45 4.64 17.67
C GLN A 31 14.88 4.92 18.11
N LEU A 32 15.67 5.61 17.28
CA LEU A 32 17.01 6.04 17.66
C LEU A 32 16.97 6.96 18.89
N ILE A 33 16.01 7.89 18.94
CA ILE A 33 15.84 8.81 20.08
C ILE A 33 15.49 8.05 21.37
N GLN A 34 14.59 7.06 21.29
CA GLN A 34 14.21 6.23 22.45
C GLN A 34 15.40 5.42 22.97
N LEU A 35 16.15 4.79 22.07
CA LEU A 35 17.34 4.01 22.43
C LEU A 35 18.44 4.89 23.04
N ARG A 36 18.62 6.11 22.55
CA ARG A 36 19.56 7.07 23.13
C ARG A 36 19.19 7.49 24.53
N TRP A 37 17.91 7.71 24.84
CA TRP A 37 17.50 7.99 26.22
C TRP A 37 17.84 6.83 27.14
N MET A 38 17.59 5.60 26.71
CA MET A 38 17.99 4.40 27.45
C MET A 38 19.52 4.33 27.61
N ALA A 39 20.28 4.66 26.57
CA ALA A 39 21.75 4.69 26.62
C ALA A 39 22.27 5.77 27.56
N VAL A 40 21.71 6.99 27.54
CA VAL A 40 22.07 8.10 28.44
C VAL A 40 21.82 7.70 29.89
N ILE A 41 20.64 7.15 30.19
CA ILE A 41 20.31 6.68 31.55
C ILE A 41 21.26 5.55 31.97
N GLY A 42 21.50 4.58 31.10
CA GLY A 42 22.41 3.48 31.35
C GLY A 42 23.85 3.95 31.59
N GLN A 43 24.35 4.90 30.79
CA GLN A 43 25.69 5.46 30.92
C GLN A 43 25.84 6.23 32.23
N ILE A 44 24.90 7.10 32.59
CA ILE A 44 24.91 7.80 33.88
C ILE A 44 24.93 6.78 35.02
N PHE A 45 24.05 5.77 34.97
CA PHE A 45 24.01 4.72 35.97
C PHE A 45 25.33 3.96 36.08
N THR A 46 25.93 3.54 34.96
CA THR A 46 27.22 2.83 34.95
C THR A 46 28.36 3.69 35.46
N ILE A 47 28.42 4.98 35.08
CA ILE A 47 29.44 5.92 35.54
C ILE A 47 29.33 6.13 37.06
N GLU A 48 28.12 6.35 37.57
CA GLU A 48 27.87 6.55 38.99
C GLU A 48 28.22 5.31 39.82
N VAL A 49 27.83 4.11 39.37
CA VAL A 49 28.19 2.84 40.03
C VAL A 49 29.69 2.60 39.99
N ALA A 50 30.35 2.88 38.86
CA ALA A 50 31.79 2.73 38.72
C ALA A 50 32.58 3.66 39.66
N HIS A 51 32.13 4.91 39.81
CA HIS A 51 32.77 5.89 40.68
C HIS A 51 32.45 5.65 42.17
N HIS A 52 31.18 5.51 42.55
CA HIS A 52 30.77 5.47 43.96
C HIS A 52 30.82 4.07 44.57
N SER A 53 30.31 3.06 43.85
CA SER A 53 30.23 1.69 44.38
C SER A 53 31.55 0.94 44.22
N LEU A 54 32.19 1.09 43.05
CA LEU A 54 33.42 0.35 42.71
C LEU A 54 34.70 1.15 42.98
N ARG A 55 34.59 2.45 43.31
CA ARG A 55 35.71 3.36 43.64
C ARG A 55 36.82 3.38 42.59
N LEU A 56 36.44 3.22 41.32
CA LEU A 56 37.38 3.28 40.20
C LEU A 56 37.82 4.73 39.97
N SER A 57 39.11 4.92 39.70
CA SER A 57 39.73 6.20 39.36
C SER A 57 39.39 6.63 37.91
N ILE A 58 38.10 6.86 37.65
CA ILE A 58 37.62 7.31 36.34
C ILE A 58 37.50 8.85 36.29
N PRO A 59 37.81 9.48 35.15
CA PRO A 59 37.66 10.92 35.00
C PRO A 59 36.17 11.28 34.83
N LEU A 60 35.48 11.46 35.96
CA LEU A 60 34.02 11.63 36.05
C LEU A 60 33.50 12.81 35.20
N VAL A 61 34.15 13.97 35.32
CA VAL A 61 33.73 15.21 34.65
C VAL A 61 33.71 15.07 33.12
N PRO A 62 34.80 14.66 32.43
CA PRO A 62 34.75 14.50 30.98
C PRO A 62 33.80 13.39 30.52
N MET A 63 33.63 12.30 31.29
CA MET A 63 32.64 11.26 30.95
C MET A 63 31.22 11.81 30.99
N LEU A 64 30.84 12.52 32.06
CA LEU A 64 29.51 13.14 32.16
C LEU A 64 29.27 14.23 31.12
N LEU A 65 30.31 15.00 30.75
CA LEU A 65 30.23 16.01 29.70
C LEU A 65 29.89 15.36 28.35
N VAL A 66 30.54 14.24 28.01
CA VAL A 66 30.24 13.49 26.78
C VAL A 66 28.80 12.97 26.79
N VAL A 67 28.30 12.45 27.92
CA VAL A 67 26.89 12.03 28.04
C VAL A 67 25.94 13.22 27.92
N ALA A 68 26.28 14.38 28.51
CA ALA A 68 25.48 15.59 28.40
C ALA A 68 25.40 16.07 26.94
N CYS A 69 26.50 16.03 26.19
CA CYS A 69 26.52 16.30 24.75
C CYS A 69 25.59 15.36 23.98
N LEU A 70 25.60 14.05 24.29
CA LEU A 70 24.68 13.08 23.68
C LEU A 70 23.21 13.40 24.02
N ALA A 71 22.93 13.77 25.27
CA ALA A 71 21.58 14.14 25.71
C ALA A 71 21.07 15.41 24.98
N VAL A 72 21.92 16.43 24.86
CA VAL A 72 21.60 17.66 24.10
C VAL A 72 21.34 17.32 22.63
N PHE A 73 22.20 16.52 22.01
CA PHE A 73 22.01 16.07 20.63
C PHE A 73 20.68 15.30 20.44
N ASN A 74 20.31 14.49 21.43
CA ASN A 74 19.05 13.76 21.41
C ASN A 74 17.83 14.68 21.55
N VAL A 75 17.90 15.71 22.41
CA VAL A 75 16.86 16.74 22.54
C VAL A 75 16.70 17.53 21.25
N VAL A 76 17.80 17.95 20.61
CA VAL A 76 17.76 18.62 19.30
C VAL A 76 17.12 17.73 18.25
N SER A 77 17.44 16.43 18.25
CA SER A 77 16.83 15.45 17.34
C SER A 77 15.32 15.31 17.56
N LEU A 78 14.86 15.34 18.81
CA LEU A 78 13.44 15.30 19.16
C LEU A 78 12.70 16.58 18.74
N LEU A 79 13.28 17.75 18.98
CA LEU A 79 12.70 19.03 18.57
C LEU A 79 12.55 19.08 17.04
N ARG A 80 13.57 18.62 16.31
CA ARG A 80 13.53 18.54 14.85
C ARG A 80 12.44 17.60 14.34
N LEU A 81 12.22 16.48 15.01
CA LEU A 81 11.13 15.54 14.67
C LEU A 81 9.75 16.17 14.91
N ARG A 82 9.60 16.99 15.96
CA ARG A 82 8.36 17.76 16.22
C ARG A 82 8.11 18.87 15.20
N MET A 83 9.15 19.41 14.56
CA MET A 83 9.04 20.43 13.52
C MET A 83 8.63 19.86 12.14
N GLY A 84 8.44 18.54 12.01
CA GLY A 84 7.92 17.92 10.78
C GLY A 84 8.88 17.95 9.59
N VAL A 85 10.17 18.18 9.83
CA VAL A 85 11.20 18.22 8.76
C VAL A 85 11.40 16.80 8.22
N GLN A 86 11.46 16.65 6.89
CA GLN A 86 11.74 15.37 6.25
C GLN A 86 13.11 14.84 6.67
N VAL A 87 13.15 13.60 7.17
CA VAL A 87 14.38 12.94 7.63
C VAL A 87 15.04 12.20 6.47
N ARG A 88 16.27 12.58 6.13
CA ARG A 88 17.07 11.90 5.09
C ARG A 88 17.88 10.75 5.69
N ASN A 89 18.15 9.71 4.90
CA ASN A 89 18.99 8.57 5.32
C ASN A 89 20.39 8.99 5.81
N VAL A 90 20.96 10.05 5.24
CA VAL A 90 22.25 10.62 5.65
C VAL A 90 22.21 11.12 7.09
N GLU A 91 21.07 11.63 7.55
CA GLU A 91 20.95 12.16 8.91
C GLU A 91 20.91 11.04 9.94
N VAL A 92 20.25 9.93 9.62
CA VAL A 92 20.28 8.72 10.46
C VAL A 92 21.70 8.15 10.53
N PHE A 93 22.43 8.18 9.42
CA PHE A 93 23.85 7.78 9.37
C PHE A 93 24.73 8.67 10.25
N LEU A 94 24.65 10.00 10.06
CA LEU A 94 25.39 10.96 10.88
C LEU A 94 25.02 10.83 12.37
N ALA A 95 23.76 10.58 12.68
CA ALA A 95 23.32 10.34 14.04
C ALA A 95 24.02 9.10 14.63
N LEU A 96 24.03 7.96 13.93
CA LEU A 96 24.73 6.77 14.39
C LEU A 96 26.25 6.97 14.54
N LEU A 97 26.87 7.79 13.69
CA LEU A 97 28.29 8.16 13.84
C LEU A 97 28.54 8.95 15.13
N VAL A 98 27.63 9.84 15.52
CA VAL A 98 27.70 10.53 16.82
C VAL A 98 27.63 9.52 17.96
N ASP A 99 26.76 8.51 17.87
CA ASP A 99 26.66 7.47 18.91
C ASP A 99 27.94 6.64 19.01
N VAL A 100 28.57 6.32 17.88
CA VAL A 100 29.89 5.66 17.84
C VAL A 100 30.95 6.56 18.46
N ALA A 101 31.04 7.83 18.07
CA ALA A 101 32.04 8.75 18.62
C ALA A 101 31.89 8.94 20.14
N VAL A 102 30.66 9.03 20.63
CA VAL A 102 30.37 9.09 22.07
C VAL A 102 30.82 7.81 22.76
N LEU A 103 30.46 6.63 22.23
CA LEU A 103 30.89 5.35 22.79
C LEU A 103 32.42 5.22 22.77
N THR A 104 33.08 5.57 21.66
CA THR A 104 34.55 5.57 21.55
C THR A 104 35.19 6.45 22.60
N THR A 105 34.66 7.65 22.82
CA THR A 105 35.19 8.59 23.82
C THR A 105 35.00 8.07 25.23
N GLN A 106 33.84 7.48 25.54
CA GLN A 106 33.60 6.85 26.84
C GLN A 106 34.59 5.71 27.08
N LEU A 107 34.77 4.82 26.09
CA LEU A 107 35.72 3.72 26.18
C LEU A 107 37.16 4.21 26.31
N TYR A 108 37.55 5.26 25.58
CA TYR A 108 38.88 5.87 25.67
C TYR A 108 39.20 6.33 27.10
N LEU A 109 38.23 6.96 27.77
CA LEU A 109 38.36 7.43 29.15
C LEU A 109 38.30 6.31 30.19
N SER A 110 37.84 5.11 29.81
CA SER A 110 37.57 4.00 30.73
C SER A 110 38.40 2.74 30.44
N GLY A 111 39.62 2.87 29.91
CA GLY A 111 40.54 1.74 29.68
C GLY A 111 40.60 1.18 28.25
N GLY A 112 39.89 1.77 27.30
CA GLY A 112 39.93 1.37 25.89
C GLY A 112 39.44 -0.06 25.65
N THR A 113 40.28 -0.89 25.01
CA THR A 113 39.96 -2.30 24.70
C THR A 113 40.00 -3.21 25.93
N SER A 114 40.59 -2.77 27.04
CA SER A 114 40.56 -3.50 28.31
C SER A 114 39.20 -3.39 29.03
N ASN A 115 38.30 -2.52 28.54
CA ASN A 115 36.98 -2.34 29.11
C ASN A 115 35.99 -3.39 28.56
N PRO A 116 35.24 -4.10 29.43
CA PRO A 116 34.32 -5.14 28.98
C PRO A 116 33.17 -4.62 28.11
N PHE A 117 32.85 -3.32 28.18
CA PHE A 117 31.81 -2.70 27.35
C PHE A 117 32.27 -2.36 25.93
N VAL A 118 33.50 -2.70 25.54
CA VAL A 118 33.96 -2.56 24.15
C VAL A 118 33.07 -3.33 23.16
N PHE A 119 32.45 -4.43 23.61
CA PHE A 119 31.49 -5.19 22.79
C PHE A 119 30.17 -4.46 22.53
N LEU A 120 29.91 -3.30 23.14
CA LEU A 120 28.78 -2.43 22.76
C LEU A 120 28.94 -1.80 21.36
N TYR A 121 30.13 -1.88 20.74
CA TYR A 121 30.24 -1.59 19.30
C TYR A 121 29.35 -2.52 18.46
N LEU A 122 29.17 -3.78 18.86
CA LEU A 122 28.27 -4.70 18.16
C LEU A 122 26.83 -4.22 18.21
N LEU A 123 26.40 -3.65 19.33
CA LEU A 123 25.10 -2.99 19.48
C LEU A 123 24.95 -1.83 18.48
N GLN A 124 25.97 -0.98 18.31
CA GLN A 124 25.93 0.12 17.34
C GLN A 124 25.87 -0.37 15.88
N ILE A 125 26.64 -1.41 15.56
CA ILE A 125 26.64 -2.03 14.21
C ILE A 125 25.28 -2.70 13.94
N ALA A 126 24.73 -3.42 14.92
CA ALA A 126 23.43 -4.08 14.81
C ALA A 126 22.29 -3.07 14.61
N LEU A 127 22.34 -1.93 15.30
CA LEU A 127 21.43 -0.80 15.06
C LEU A 127 21.59 -0.24 13.65
N GLY A 128 22.83 -0.01 13.22
CA GLY A 128 23.14 0.42 11.86
C GLY A 128 22.58 -0.52 10.80
N ALA A 129 22.69 -1.85 11.00
CA ALA A 129 22.21 -2.84 10.06
C ALA A 129 20.70 -2.79 9.79
N ILE A 130 19.91 -2.34 10.78
CA ILE A 130 18.44 -2.23 10.66
C ILE A 130 18.02 -0.87 10.12
N LEU A 131 18.73 0.19 10.52
CA LEU A 131 18.33 1.57 10.23
C LEU A 131 18.91 2.09 8.89
N LEU A 132 20.05 1.58 8.46
CA LEU A 132 20.78 2.06 7.29
C LEU A 132 20.61 1.13 6.08
N ARG A 133 20.70 1.70 4.88
CA ARG A 133 20.71 0.95 3.63
C ARG A 133 22.14 0.61 3.21
N GLY A 134 22.39 -0.66 2.89
CA GLY A 134 23.53 -1.16 2.11
C GLY A 134 24.89 -0.54 2.44
N ALA A 135 25.38 0.33 1.55
CA ALA A 135 26.73 0.92 1.63
C ALA A 135 27.04 1.63 2.96
N TYR A 136 26.05 2.25 3.61
CA TYR A 136 26.26 2.94 4.88
C TYR A 136 26.65 1.97 6.02
N ILE A 137 26.19 0.70 5.98
CA ILE A 137 26.53 -0.28 7.01
C ILE A 137 28.01 -0.66 6.90
N TRP A 138 28.52 -0.88 5.69
CA TRP A 138 29.94 -1.20 5.48
C TRP A 138 30.86 -0.04 5.88
N THR A 139 30.46 1.20 5.59
CA THR A 139 31.22 2.38 6.07
C THR A 139 31.19 2.47 7.60
N MET A 140 30.05 2.19 8.24
CA MET A 140 29.94 2.13 9.69
C MET A 140 30.86 1.07 10.30
N VAL A 141 30.87 -0.14 9.73
CA VAL A 141 31.77 -1.22 10.17
C VAL A 141 33.23 -0.80 10.06
N ALA A 142 33.63 -0.22 8.92
CA ALA A 142 34.99 0.28 8.72
C ALA A 142 35.37 1.35 9.75
N ILE A 143 34.49 2.32 10.01
CA ILE A 143 34.72 3.38 11.01
C ILE A 143 34.84 2.78 12.41
N THR A 144 33.93 1.89 12.81
CA THR A 144 34.02 1.23 14.12
C THR A 144 35.27 0.37 14.29
N ALA A 145 35.74 -0.29 13.23
CA ALA A 145 36.99 -1.05 13.25
C ALA A 145 38.21 -0.15 13.43
N VAL A 146 38.23 1.02 12.76
CA VAL A 146 39.27 2.03 12.95
C VAL A 146 39.23 2.58 14.38
N CYS A 147 38.05 2.90 14.92
CA CYS A 147 37.90 3.34 16.31
C CYS A 147 38.38 2.28 17.31
N PHE A 148 38.09 1.00 17.05
CA PHE A 148 38.57 -0.10 17.89
C PHE A 148 40.10 -0.23 17.84
N GLY A 149 40.71 -0.19 16.65
CA GLY A 149 42.16 -0.22 16.50
C GLY A 149 42.85 1.00 17.15
N ALA A 150 42.22 2.18 17.05
CA ALA A 150 42.68 3.37 17.74
C ALA A 150 42.62 3.20 19.27
N LEU A 151 41.54 2.63 19.83
CA LEU A 151 41.44 2.35 21.27
C LEU A 151 42.47 1.33 21.76
N ALA A 152 42.85 0.37 20.92
CA ALA A 152 43.87 -0.62 21.26
C ALA A 152 45.26 0.02 21.48
N THR A 153 45.54 1.15 20.83
CA THR A 153 46.83 1.84 20.88
C THR A 153 46.78 3.11 21.75
N TYR A 154 45.66 3.83 21.72
CA TYR A 154 45.43 5.07 22.43
C TYR A 154 44.23 4.91 23.37
N HIS A 155 44.50 4.77 24.67
CA HIS A 155 43.48 4.80 25.72
C HIS A 155 44.06 5.33 27.02
N LEU A 156 43.21 5.90 27.88
CA LEU A 156 43.62 6.22 29.24
C LEU A 156 43.70 4.92 30.04
N PRO A 157 44.87 4.56 30.61
CA PRO A 157 44.99 3.33 31.37
C PRO A 157 44.07 3.40 32.59
N LEU A 158 43.21 2.38 32.71
CA LEU A 158 42.34 2.21 33.87
C LEU A 158 42.86 1.02 34.66
N GLU A 159 43.04 1.20 35.98
CA GLU A 159 43.42 0.12 36.90
C GLU A 159 42.20 -0.77 37.17
N LEU A 160 41.84 -1.61 36.21
CA LEU A 160 40.84 -2.65 36.39
C LEU A 160 41.56 -4.01 36.42
N PRO A 161 41.67 -4.68 37.58
CA PRO A 161 42.32 -5.99 37.67
C PRO A 161 41.61 -7.01 36.77
N GLN A 162 42.31 -7.51 35.74
CA GLN A 162 41.80 -8.54 34.82
C GLN A 162 42.00 -9.95 35.40
N ASP A 163 41.60 -10.15 36.65
CA ASP A 163 41.75 -11.43 37.34
C ASP A 163 40.68 -12.42 36.89
N LEU A 164 40.89 -13.07 35.74
CA LEU A 164 40.01 -14.13 35.24
C LEU A 164 39.91 -15.32 36.21
N HIS A 165 40.94 -15.55 37.02
CA HIS A 165 40.98 -16.63 38.02
C HIS A 165 39.91 -16.49 39.11
N GLN A 166 39.40 -15.28 39.36
CA GLN A 166 38.37 -15.03 40.37
C GLN A 166 36.94 -15.31 39.85
N GLY A 167 36.79 -15.71 38.58
CA GLY A 167 35.49 -16.03 37.98
C GLY A 167 34.49 -14.88 38.15
N LEU A 168 33.29 -15.19 38.68
CA LEU A 168 32.23 -14.20 38.90
C LEU A 168 32.53 -13.14 39.97
N SER A 169 33.61 -13.30 40.75
CA SER A 169 34.03 -12.26 41.70
C SER A 169 34.83 -11.15 41.04
N SER A 170 35.31 -11.36 39.81
CA SER A 170 36.01 -10.35 39.03
C SER A 170 35.02 -9.32 38.45
N LEU A 171 35.26 -8.04 38.74
CA LEU A 171 34.52 -6.92 38.15
C LEU A 171 34.52 -6.96 36.62
N TYR A 172 35.64 -7.38 36.02
CA TYR A 172 35.77 -7.52 34.58
C TYR A 172 34.80 -8.58 34.03
N VAL A 173 34.70 -9.74 34.69
CA VAL A 173 33.79 -10.82 34.29
C VAL A 173 32.32 -10.43 34.49
N ILE A 174 31.99 -9.71 35.57
CA ILE A 174 30.65 -9.15 35.77
C ILE A 174 30.31 -8.17 34.64
N GLY A 175 31.22 -7.26 34.30
CA GLY A 175 31.04 -6.33 33.19
C GLY A 175 30.85 -7.04 31.86
N LEU A 176 31.62 -8.10 31.59
CA LEU A 176 31.48 -8.95 30.41
C LEU A 176 30.09 -9.62 30.37
N LEU A 177 29.63 -10.16 31.50
CA LEU A 177 28.31 -10.80 31.61
C LEU A 177 27.18 -9.80 31.38
N VAL A 178 27.26 -8.60 31.96
CA VAL A 178 26.29 -7.52 31.72
C VAL A 178 26.29 -7.13 30.24
N CYS A 179 27.47 -6.92 29.65
CA CYS A 179 27.58 -6.56 28.24
C CYS A 179 27.07 -7.68 27.30
N PHE A 180 27.29 -8.94 27.67
CA PHE A 180 26.78 -10.10 26.95
C PHE A 180 25.25 -10.15 27.01
N VAL A 181 24.65 -10.00 28.20
CA VAL A 181 23.19 -9.98 28.38
C VAL A 181 22.56 -8.83 27.59
N LEU A 182 23.16 -7.63 27.63
CA LEU A 182 22.68 -6.49 26.85
C LEU A 182 22.70 -6.78 25.34
N ASN A 183 23.79 -7.33 24.82
CA ASN A 183 23.87 -7.73 23.40
C ASN A 183 22.89 -8.86 23.06
N ALA A 184 22.73 -9.86 23.92
CA ALA A 184 21.82 -10.97 23.70
C ALA A 184 20.34 -10.50 23.65
N ILE A 185 19.92 -9.68 24.62
CA ILE A 185 18.58 -9.07 24.65
C ILE A 185 18.36 -8.27 23.36
N LEU A 186 19.34 -7.44 23.00
CA LEU A 186 19.27 -6.65 21.78
C LEU A 186 19.06 -7.51 20.54
N VAL A 187 19.89 -8.54 20.36
CA VAL A 187 19.82 -9.46 19.23
C VAL A 187 18.46 -10.16 19.19
N VAL A 188 17.94 -10.63 20.33
CA VAL A 188 16.61 -11.27 20.41
C VAL A 188 15.49 -10.31 20.03
N VAL A 189 15.50 -9.08 20.57
CA VAL A 189 14.52 -8.04 20.24
C VAL A 189 14.59 -7.72 18.74
N PHE A 190 15.79 -7.61 18.18
CA PHE A 190 16.00 -7.30 16.77
C PHE A 190 15.56 -8.40 15.83
N ILE A 191 16.00 -9.63 16.07
CA ILE A 191 15.61 -10.80 15.26
C ILE A 191 14.10 -11.00 15.32
N THR A 192 13.49 -10.88 16.50
CA THR A 192 12.03 -10.98 16.65
C THR A 192 11.32 -9.92 15.81
N ARG A 193 11.79 -8.66 15.89
CA ARG A 193 11.19 -7.56 15.14
C ARG A 193 11.35 -7.71 13.63
N ILE A 194 12.53 -8.12 13.16
CA ILE A 194 12.79 -8.39 11.74
C ILE A 194 11.84 -9.48 11.23
N ASN A 195 11.70 -10.58 11.98
CA ASN A 195 10.80 -11.67 11.62
C ASN A 195 9.32 -11.24 11.60
N LEU A 196 8.87 -10.44 12.57
CA LEU A 196 7.51 -9.90 12.58
C LEU A 196 7.25 -9.01 11.36
N ASN A 197 8.18 -8.12 11.01
CA ASN A 197 8.05 -7.25 9.84
C ASN A 197 8.05 -8.06 8.52
N LEU A 198 8.89 -9.10 8.42
CA LEU A 198 8.88 -10.02 7.29
C LEU A 198 7.54 -10.76 7.16
N ARG A 199 7.01 -11.31 8.26
CA ARG A 199 5.71 -12.00 8.28
C ARG A 199 4.56 -11.09 7.86
N GLU A 200 4.53 -9.85 8.36
CA GLU A 200 3.53 -8.86 7.93
C GLU A 200 3.64 -8.55 6.44
N ARG A 201 4.87 -8.36 5.94
CA ARG A 201 5.11 -8.11 4.51
C ARG A 201 4.65 -9.29 3.66
N ASP A 202 4.99 -10.50 4.05
CA ASP A 202 4.63 -11.72 3.33
C ASP A 202 3.12 -11.95 3.34
N ALA A 203 2.43 -11.68 4.45
CA ALA A 203 0.98 -11.72 4.53
C ALA A 203 0.31 -10.70 3.58
N ARG A 204 0.83 -9.46 3.51
CA ARG A 204 0.34 -8.44 2.56
C ARG A 204 0.57 -8.86 1.11
N LEU A 205 1.73 -9.43 0.80
CA LEU A 205 2.03 -9.95 -0.55
C LEU A 205 1.12 -11.12 -0.91
N ALA A 206 0.87 -12.04 0.03
CA ALA A 206 -0.05 -13.15 -0.18
C ALA A 206 -1.48 -12.67 -0.43
N ALA A 207 -1.98 -11.70 0.35
CA ALA A 207 -3.29 -11.11 0.15
C ALA A 207 -3.42 -10.42 -1.22
N ALA A 208 -2.41 -9.64 -1.63
CA ALA A 208 -2.39 -8.99 -2.94
C ALA A 208 -2.33 -10.00 -4.11
N ARG A 209 -1.64 -11.12 -3.93
CA ARG A 209 -1.63 -12.21 -4.92
C ARG A 209 -2.99 -12.90 -5.04
N ARG A 210 -3.66 -13.17 -3.91
CA ARG A 210 -5.01 -13.78 -3.91
C ARG A 210 -6.02 -12.91 -4.67
N ARG A 211 -6.02 -11.60 -4.43
CA ARG A 211 -6.89 -10.66 -5.15
C ARG A 211 -6.63 -10.69 -6.66
N ARG A 212 -5.37 -10.70 -7.08
CA ARG A 212 -5.03 -10.80 -8.51
C ARG A 212 -5.52 -12.09 -9.15
N VAL A 213 -5.36 -13.22 -8.47
CA VAL A 213 -5.84 -14.52 -8.99
C VAL A 213 -7.37 -14.52 -9.11
N GLU A 214 -8.08 -13.93 -8.14
CA GLU A 214 -9.53 -13.82 -8.17
C GLU A 214 -10.02 -12.90 -9.31
N GLU A 215 -9.40 -11.73 -9.47
CA GLU A 215 -9.66 -10.80 -10.58
C GLU A 215 -9.41 -11.47 -11.95
N GLU A 216 -8.27 -12.15 -12.11
CA GLU A 216 -7.94 -12.86 -13.35
C GLU A 216 -8.95 -13.98 -13.66
N HIS A 217 -9.41 -14.69 -12.63
CA HIS A 217 -10.44 -15.72 -12.78
C HIS A 217 -11.79 -15.12 -13.20
N ILE A 218 -12.21 -14.01 -12.59
CA ILE A 218 -13.44 -13.29 -12.96
C ILE A 218 -13.35 -12.81 -14.42
N VAL A 219 -12.24 -12.19 -14.82
CA VAL A 219 -12.03 -11.74 -16.20
C VAL A 219 -12.08 -12.90 -17.17
N ARG A 220 -11.42 -14.03 -16.86
CA ARG A 220 -11.43 -15.21 -17.73
C ARG A 220 -12.83 -15.82 -17.87
N MET A 221 -13.60 -15.89 -16.79
CA MET A 221 -15.01 -16.30 -16.85
C MET A 221 -15.85 -15.32 -17.67
N GLY A 222 -15.64 -14.01 -17.49
CA GLY A 222 -16.30 -12.97 -18.29
C GLY A 222 -16.02 -13.10 -19.78
N LEU A 223 -14.77 -13.38 -20.17
CA LEU A 223 -14.39 -13.60 -21.58
C LEU A 223 -15.07 -14.83 -22.18
N LEU A 224 -15.12 -15.95 -21.44
CA LEU A 224 -15.81 -17.16 -21.90
C LEU A 224 -17.32 -16.94 -22.03
N ALA A 225 -17.92 -16.27 -21.04
CA ALA A 225 -19.35 -15.97 -21.04
C ALA A 225 -19.73 -15.01 -22.18
N SER A 226 -18.93 -13.97 -22.43
CA SER A 226 -19.14 -13.03 -23.54
C SER A 226 -18.99 -13.71 -24.90
N GLY A 227 -17.98 -14.57 -25.07
CA GLY A 227 -17.79 -15.33 -26.30
C GLY A 227 -18.98 -16.27 -26.59
N ALA A 228 -19.40 -17.05 -25.59
CA ALA A 228 -20.56 -17.92 -25.71
C ALA A 228 -21.87 -17.15 -25.97
N ALA A 229 -22.05 -15.99 -25.34
CA ALA A 229 -23.23 -15.17 -25.53
C ALA A 229 -23.31 -14.53 -26.93
N HIS A 230 -22.17 -14.13 -27.52
CA HIS A 230 -22.12 -13.62 -28.89
C HIS A 230 -22.45 -14.72 -29.92
N GLU A 231 -21.85 -15.90 -29.74
CA GLU A 231 -22.11 -17.08 -30.59
C GLU A 231 -23.58 -17.54 -30.51
N LEU A 232 -24.25 -17.39 -29.35
CA LEU A 232 -25.68 -17.71 -29.18
C LEU A 232 -26.63 -16.58 -29.61
N GLY A 233 -26.20 -15.32 -29.56
CA GLY A 233 -27.02 -14.16 -29.93
C GLY A 233 -27.42 -14.16 -31.40
N THR A 234 -26.52 -14.60 -32.29
CA THR A 234 -26.74 -14.70 -33.73
C THR A 234 -27.85 -15.70 -34.09
N PRO A 235 -27.79 -17.00 -33.72
CA PRO A 235 -28.84 -17.96 -34.05
C PRO A 235 -30.19 -17.63 -33.39
N LEU A 236 -30.21 -17.07 -32.18
CA LEU A 236 -31.45 -16.61 -31.55
C LEU A 236 -32.09 -15.44 -32.30
N SER A 237 -31.27 -14.51 -32.82
CA SER A 237 -31.77 -13.40 -33.63
C SER A 237 -32.33 -13.89 -34.97
N THR A 238 -31.67 -14.87 -35.60
CA THR A 238 -32.19 -15.53 -36.82
C THR A 238 -33.51 -16.24 -36.54
N LEU A 239 -33.63 -17.01 -35.45
CA LEU A 239 -34.89 -17.67 -35.07
C LEU A 239 -36.02 -16.67 -34.81
N ALA A 240 -35.72 -15.54 -34.17
CA ALA A 240 -36.70 -14.49 -33.93
C ALA A 240 -37.24 -13.88 -35.23
N VAL A 241 -36.39 -13.72 -36.26
CA VAL A 241 -36.82 -13.24 -37.59
C VAL A 241 -37.71 -14.28 -38.27
N ILE A 242 -37.28 -15.55 -38.31
CA ILE A 242 -38.06 -16.63 -38.92
C ILE A 242 -39.44 -16.76 -38.28
N LEU A 243 -39.52 -16.72 -36.94
CA LEU A 243 -40.79 -16.76 -36.22
C LEU A 243 -41.65 -15.52 -36.48
N GLY A 244 -41.03 -14.35 -36.66
CA GLY A 244 -41.72 -13.12 -37.06
C GLY A 244 -42.29 -13.21 -38.48
N ASP A 245 -41.57 -13.83 -39.42
CA ASP A 245 -42.03 -14.07 -40.79
C ASP A 245 -43.23 -15.04 -40.79
N TRP A 246 -43.17 -16.12 -40.01
CA TRP A 246 -44.28 -17.09 -39.89
C TRP A 246 -45.55 -16.49 -39.28
N GLN A 247 -45.43 -15.49 -38.40
CA GLN A 247 -46.60 -14.76 -37.89
C GLN A 247 -47.29 -13.90 -38.95
N HIS A 248 -46.61 -13.56 -40.05
CA HIS A 248 -47.17 -12.81 -41.17
C HIS A 248 -47.66 -13.71 -42.32
N ASP A 249 -47.47 -15.02 -42.21
CA ASP A 249 -47.94 -15.99 -43.19
C ASP A 249 -49.41 -16.39 -42.93
N ALA A 250 -50.27 -16.12 -43.92
CA ALA A 250 -51.70 -16.33 -43.80
C ALA A 250 -52.12 -17.81 -43.75
N GLU A 251 -51.35 -18.74 -44.34
CA GLU A 251 -51.66 -20.18 -44.29
C GLU A 251 -51.35 -20.75 -42.91
N LEU A 252 -50.22 -20.35 -42.32
CA LEU A 252 -49.81 -20.81 -41.00
C LEU A 252 -50.69 -20.24 -39.88
N MET A 253 -51.14 -19.00 -40.01
CA MET A 253 -52.02 -18.34 -39.03
C MET A 253 -53.49 -18.76 -39.12
N ALA A 254 -53.88 -19.49 -40.16
CA ALA A 254 -55.23 -20.03 -40.32
C ALA A 254 -55.51 -21.21 -39.37
N ASP A 255 -54.47 -21.94 -38.95
CA ASP A 255 -54.58 -23.02 -37.97
C ASP A 255 -54.38 -22.47 -36.55
N PRO A 256 -55.40 -22.52 -35.67
CA PRO A 256 -55.31 -21.99 -34.33
C PRO A 256 -54.28 -22.72 -33.44
N VAL A 257 -53.96 -23.99 -33.71
CA VAL A 257 -52.96 -24.76 -32.95
C VAL A 257 -51.54 -24.32 -33.33
N LEU A 258 -51.23 -24.25 -34.63
CA LEU A 258 -49.92 -23.77 -35.09
C LEU A 258 -49.65 -22.32 -34.64
N ARG A 259 -50.68 -21.49 -34.63
CA ARG A 259 -50.56 -20.10 -34.14
C ARG A 259 -50.16 -20.05 -32.66
N GLU A 260 -50.73 -20.91 -31.82
CA GLU A 260 -50.39 -21.00 -30.39
C GLU A 260 -48.96 -21.50 -30.19
N ASP A 261 -48.55 -22.54 -30.92
CA ASP A 261 -47.17 -23.07 -30.90
C ASP A 261 -46.14 -22.01 -31.31
N ILE A 262 -46.40 -21.24 -32.38
CA ILE A 262 -45.51 -20.17 -32.86
C ILE A 262 -45.36 -19.06 -31.82
N ASP A 263 -46.44 -18.69 -31.12
CA ASP A 263 -46.40 -17.67 -30.07
C ASP A 263 -45.62 -18.15 -28.84
N GLU A 264 -45.75 -19.43 -28.47
CA GLU A 264 -44.95 -20.04 -27.42
C GLU A 264 -43.46 -20.09 -27.80
N MET A 265 -43.12 -20.52 -29.01
CA MET A 265 -41.74 -20.54 -29.52
C MET A 265 -41.11 -19.14 -29.49
N ARG A 266 -41.86 -18.12 -29.90
CA ARG A 266 -41.41 -16.72 -29.86
C ARG A 266 -41.14 -16.27 -28.42
N THR A 267 -42.02 -16.61 -27.49
CA THR A 267 -41.86 -16.31 -26.06
C THR A 267 -40.57 -16.93 -25.51
N GLN A 268 -40.27 -18.19 -25.87
CA GLN A 268 -39.03 -18.84 -25.45
C GLN A 268 -37.78 -18.23 -26.09
N VAL A 269 -37.81 -17.90 -27.38
CA VAL A 269 -36.68 -17.25 -28.06
C VAL A 269 -36.39 -15.89 -27.44
N GLN A 270 -37.42 -15.10 -27.09
CA GLN A 270 -37.20 -13.82 -26.42
C GLN A 270 -36.65 -13.97 -25.01
N ARG A 271 -37.12 -14.97 -24.25
CA ARG A 271 -36.56 -15.29 -22.95
C ARG A 271 -35.08 -15.66 -23.05
N CYS A 272 -34.70 -16.50 -24.00
CA CYS A 272 -33.31 -16.85 -24.27
C CYS A 272 -32.46 -15.61 -24.62
N LYS A 273 -32.99 -14.72 -25.47
CA LYS A 273 -32.32 -13.47 -25.87
C LYS A 273 -32.10 -12.52 -24.68
N GLY A 274 -33.07 -12.45 -23.77
CA GLY A 274 -32.95 -11.69 -22.53
C GLY A 274 -31.86 -12.25 -21.60
N ILE A 275 -31.80 -13.57 -21.41
CA ILE A 275 -30.77 -14.23 -20.60
C ILE A 275 -29.36 -13.97 -21.18
N VAL A 276 -29.20 -14.18 -22.49
CA VAL A 276 -27.92 -13.98 -23.20
C VAL A 276 -27.47 -12.53 -23.14
N SER A 277 -28.38 -11.56 -23.29
CA SER A 277 -28.07 -10.13 -23.15
C SER A 277 -27.66 -9.77 -21.72
N GLY A 278 -28.32 -10.35 -20.71
CA GLY A 278 -27.92 -10.17 -19.31
C GLY A 278 -26.50 -10.66 -19.02
N ILE A 279 -26.11 -11.80 -19.59
CA ILE A 279 -24.75 -12.34 -19.49
C ILE A 279 -23.72 -11.41 -20.16
N LEU A 280 -24.03 -10.86 -21.34
CA LEU A 280 -23.16 -9.88 -22.03
C LEU A 280 -22.97 -8.61 -21.19
N LEU A 281 -24.02 -8.13 -20.53
CA LEU A 281 -23.96 -6.94 -19.67
C LEU A 281 -23.02 -7.15 -18.47
N SER A 282 -23.22 -8.25 -17.72
CA SER A 282 -22.39 -8.56 -16.55
C SER A 282 -20.94 -8.90 -16.92
N ALA A 283 -20.71 -9.50 -18.09
CA ALA A 283 -19.35 -9.71 -18.61
C ALA A 283 -18.68 -8.42 -19.10
N GLY A 284 -19.47 -7.47 -19.62
CA GLY A 284 -19.03 -6.13 -20.02
C GLY A 284 -18.59 -5.27 -18.83
N GLU A 285 -19.34 -5.33 -17.71
CA GLU A 285 -18.97 -4.69 -16.43
C GLU A 285 -17.61 -5.18 -15.92
N ALA A 286 -17.33 -6.48 -16.02
CA ALA A 286 -16.05 -7.08 -15.61
C ALA A 286 -14.87 -6.69 -16.53
N ARG A 287 -15.15 -6.30 -17.78
CA ARG A 287 -14.17 -5.87 -18.78
C ARG A 287 -13.77 -4.39 -18.59
N GLY A 288 -14.66 -3.55 -18.05
CA GLY A 288 -14.47 -2.09 -18.08
C GLY A 288 -14.28 -1.53 -19.50
N GLU A 289 -14.63 -2.33 -20.51
CA GLU A 289 -14.33 -2.02 -21.89
C GLU A 289 -15.42 -1.13 -22.46
N HIS A 290 -14.97 -0.03 -23.08
CA HIS A 290 -15.75 1.06 -23.67
C HIS A 290 -16.23 2.13 -22.68
N SER A 291 -15.48 2.38 -21.61
CA SER A 291 -15.54 3.66 -20.90
C SER A 291 -14.98 4.78 -21.78
N GLU A 292 -15.84 5.40 -22.57
CA GLU A 292 -15.48 6.59 -23.35
C GLU A 292 -15.76 7.86 -22.56
N GLN A 293 -14.79 8.77 -22.54
CA GLN A 293 -15.00 10.11 -22.00
C GLN A 293 -15.88 10.89 -22.98
N THR A 294 -17.10 11.16 -22.57
CA THR A 294 -18.07 11.96 -23.31
C THR A 294 -18.68 13.01 -22.38
N THR A 295 -19.75 13.63 -22.81
CA THR A 295 -20.56 14.52 -21.98
C THR A 295 -21.99 14.00 -21.93
N VAL A 296 -22.74 14.34 -20.88
CA VAL A 296 -24.08 13.80 -20.68
C VAL A 296 -24.95 14.10 -21.90
N CYS A 297 -25.01 15.36 -22.37
CA CYS A 297 -25.87 15.74 -23.48
C CYS A 297 -25.50 14.99 -24.76
N LYS A 298 -24.20 14.92 -25.10
CA LYS A 298 -23.74 14.19 -26.30
C LYS A 298 -24.09 12.71 -26.27
N PHE A 299 -23.99 12.07 -25.10
CA PHE A 299 -24.35 10.67 -24.95
C PHE A 299 -25.84 10.45 -25.21
N VAL A 300 -26.72 11.21 -24.56
CA VAL A 300 -28.17 10.98 -24.69
C VAL A 300 -28.70 11.37 -26.06
N ASP A 301 -28.14 12.42 -26.67
CA ASP A 301 -28.51 12.81 -28.05
C ASP A 301 -28.15 11.70 -29.05
N ALA A 302 -26.94 11.12 -28.94
CA ALA A 302 -26.52 10.01 -29.78
C ALA A 302 -27.36 8.75 -29.53
N LEU A 303 -27.70 8.47 -28.27
CA LEU A 303 -28.52 7.33 -27.88
C LEU A 303 -29.94 7.44 -28.45
N ALA A 304 -30.58 8.61 -28.33
CA ALA A 304 -31.93 8.85 -28.84
C ALA A 304 -31.99 8.73 -30.37
N GLU A 305 -31.00 9.28 -31.07
CA GLU A 305 -30.92 9.20 -32.54
C GLU A 305 -30.74 7.75 -33.00
N GLU A 306 -29.85 7.00 -32.35
CA GLU A 306 -29.64 5.60 -32.69
C GLU A 306 -30.87 4.73 -32.41
N TRP A 307 -31.58 4.96 -31.30
CA TRP A 307 -32.80 4.21 -31.01
C TRP A 307 -33.89 4.50 -32.05
N ARG A 308 -34.05 5.77 -32.43
CA ARG A 308 -35.01 6.22 -33.46
C ARG A 308 -34.73 5.59 -34.83
N THR A 309 -33.46 5.49 -35.22
CA THR A 309 -33.09 4.89 -36.52
C THR A 309 -33.25 3.37 -36.53
N THR A 310 -33.11 2.72 -35.38
CA THR A 310 -33.13 1.26 -35.27
C THR A 310 -34.54 0.71 -35.06
N ARG A 311 -35.47 1.48 -34.49
CA ARG A 311 -36.84 1.06 -34.19
C ARG A 311 -37.87 1.88 -34.99
N SER A 312 -38.74 1.20 -35.72
CA SER A 312 -39.88 1.82 -36.38
C SER A 312 -41.01 2.04 -35.39
N ILE A 313 -41.30 3.30 -35.04
CA ILE A 313 -42.46 3.72 -34.25
C ILE A 313 -43.12 4.94 -34.91
N PRO A 314 -44.47 5.06 -34.89
CA PRO A 314 -45.16 6.15 -35.56
C PRO A 314 -44.82 7.55 -35.01
N ALA A 315 -44.63 7.65 -33.69
CA ALA A 315 -44.33 8.91 -33.04
C ALA A 315 -43.33 8.72 -31.88
N PHE A 316 -42.14 9.30 -32.02
CA PHE A 316 -41.13 9.36 -30.97
C PHE A 316 -40.79 10.82 -30.66
N SER A 317 -41.01 11.25 -29.41
CA SER A 317 -40.64 12.57 -28.90
C SER A 317 -39.37 12.48 -28.08
N TYR A 318 -38.38 13.32 -28.34
CA TYR A 318 -37.16 13.42 -27.55
C TYR A 318 -36.98 14.85 -27.06
N ARG A 319 -36.82 15.03 -25.75
CA ARG A 319 -36.53 16.33 -25.12
C ARG A 319 -35.41 16.19 -24.10
N ASN A 320 -34.40 17.04 -24.24
CA ASN A 320 -33.24 17.09 -23.36
C ASN A 320 -33.22 18.39 -22.57
N ASP A 321 -33.73 18.34 -21.33
CA ASP A 321 -33.79 19.46 -20.38
C ASP A 321 -32.74 19.31 -19.27
N PHE A 322 -31.61 18.63 -19.55
CA PHE A 322 -30.56 18.34 -18.55
C PHE A 322 -29.78 19.59 -18.08
N GLY A 323 -29.76 20.67 -18.89
CA GLY A 323 -29.06 21.90 -18.58
C GLY A 323 -27.58 21.91 -19.01
N ASP A 324 -26.67 22.32 -18.12
CA ASP A 324 -25.24 22.46 -18.44
C ASP A 324 -24.57 21.10 -18.70
N ASP A 325 -23.97 20.97 -19.89
CA ASP A 325 -23.32 19.73 -20.33
C ASP A 325 -22.14 19.36 -19.42
N THR A 326 -22.23 18.18 -18.80
CA THR A 326 -21.31 17.75 -17.74
C THR A 326 -20.45 16.58 -18.24
N PRO A 327 -19.15 16.52 -17.91
CA PRO A 327 -18.31 15.38 -18.30
C PRO A 327 -18.85 14.08 -17.69
N MET A 328 -18.99 13.07 -18.53
CA MET A 328 -19.46 11.75 -18.15
C MET A 328 -18.57 10.68 -18.75
N VAL A 329 -18.41 9.58 -18.04
CA VAL A 329 -17.85 8.37 -18.61
C VAL A 329 -19.03 7.50 -19.02
N SER A 330 -19.21 7.33 -20.33
CA SER A 330 -20.24 6.46 -20.88
C SER A 330 -19.68 5.06 -21.01
N ASP A 331 -20.45 4.05 -20.62
CA ASP A 331 -20.19 2.66 -20.97
C ASP A 331 -21.33 2.11 -21.85
N THR A 332 -21.06 1.02 -22.56
CA THR A 332 -22.05 0.36 -23.42
C THR A 332 -23.23 -0.18 -22.61
N THR A 333 -23.01 -0.46 -21.32
CA THR A 333 -23.97 -0.95 -20.33
C THR A 333 -25.12 0.03 -20.12
N LEU A 334 -24.81 1.30 -19.88
CA LEU A 334 -25.78 2.37 -19.67
C LEU A 334 -26.66 2.55 -20.91
N LYS A 335 -26.04 2.51 -22.10
CA LYS A 335 -26.76 2.62 -23.37
C LYS A 335 -27.77 1.49 -23.54
N GLN A 336 -27.37 0.24 -23.29
CA GLN A 336 -28.26 -0.91 -23.37
C GLN A 336 -29.38 -0.89 -22.32
N MET A 337 -29.10 -0.44 -21.09
CA MET A 337 -30.15 -0.28 -20.08
C MET A 337 -31.25 0.67 -20.54
N VAL A 338 -30.88 1.84 -21.08
CA VAL A 338 -31.85 2.81 -21.58
C VAL A 338 -32.61 2.24 -22.79
N PHE A 339 -31.93 1.54 -23.71
CA PHE A 339 -32.58 0.87 -24.84
C PHE A 339 -33.62 -0.16 -24.40
N ASN A 340 -33.33 -0.95 -23.37
CA ASN A 340 -34.29 -1.94 -22.85
C ASN A 340 -35.53 -1.26 -22.26
N VAL A 341 -35.38 -0.14 -21.56
CA VAL A 341 -36.52 0.63 -21.04
C VAL A 341 -37.36 1.21 -22.18
N LEU A 342 -36.72 1.73 -23.22
CA LEU A 342 -37.42 2.26 -24.39
C LEU A 342 -38.13 1.16 -25.20
N ASP A 343 -37.49 0.00 -25.38
CA ASP A 343 -38.11 -1.16 -26.05
C ASP A 343 -39.34 -1.64 -25.23
N ASN A 344 -39.25 -1.70 -23.89
CA ASN A 344 -40.40 -1.99 -23.03
C ASN A 344 -41.51 -0.94 -23.16
N ALA A 345 -41.16 0.35 -23.22
CA ALA A 345 -42.13 1.44 -23.39
C ALA A 345 -42.86 1.34 -24.74
N ARG A 346 -42.15 1.00 -25.81
CA ARG A 346 -42.74 0.75 -27.13
C ARG A 346 -43.68 -0.46 -27.10
N ASP A 347 -43.28 -1.54 -26.46
CA ASP A 347 -44.11 -2.75 -26.38
C ASP A 347 -45.39 -2.49 -25.58
N ALA A 348 -45.34 -1.62 -24.56
CA ALA A 348 -46.52 -1.17 -23.81
C ALA A 348 -47.37 -0.12 -24.56
N SER A 349 -46.76 0.73 -25.38
CA SER A 349 -47.41 1.80 -26.15
C SER A 349 -46.92 1.82 -27.61
N PRO A 350 -47.55 1.03 -28.51
CA PRO A 350 -47.05 0.84 -29.87
C PRO A 350 -47.12 2.08 -30.77
N GLN A 351 -47.93 3.08 -30.39
CA GLN A 351 -48.18 4.26 -31.21
C GLN A 351 -47.32 5.47 -30.86
N TRP A 352 -46.88 5.58 -29.59
CA TRP A 352 -46.20 6.78 -29.10
C TRP A 352 -45.27 6.49 -27.92
N VAL A 353 -44.05 7.03 -27.98
CA VAL A 353 -43.05 7.01 -26.90
C VAL A 353 -42.40 8.38 -26.77
N GLU A 354 -42.15 8.84 -25.54
CA GLU A 354 -41.40 10.07 -25.24
C GLU A 354 -40.21 9.77 -24.32
N LEU A 355 -39.05 10.34 -24.66
CA LEU A 355 -37.84 10.34 -23.84
C LEU A 355 -37.55 11.76 -23.36
N LEU A 356 -37.74 12.00 -22.06
CA LEU A 356 -37.43 13.25 -21.39
C LEU A 356 -36.22 13.07 -20.46
N ILE A 357 -35.18 13.87 -20.66
CA ILE A 357 -33.98 13.89 -19.81
C ILE A 357 -34.01 15.16 -18.96
N THR A 358 -33.95 15.03 -17.63
CA THR A 358 -33.94 16.15 -16.68
C THR A 358 -32.84 15.97 -15.63
N ARG A 359 -32.50 17.05 -14.94
CA ARG A 359 -31.58 17.07 -13.81
C ARG A 359 -32.28 17.71 -12.61
N ASP A 360 -32.34 16.98 -11.49
CA ASP A 360 -32.89 17.47 -10.21
C ASP A 360 -32.01 18.55 -9.56
#